data_AF-A0A3D0XND7-F1
#
_entry.id   AF-A0A3D0XND7-F1
#
_cell.length_a   1.000
_cell.length_b   1.000
_cell.length_c   1.000
_cell.angle_alpha   90.00
_cell.angle_beta   90.00
_cell.angle_gamma   90.00
#
_symmetry.space_group_name_H-M   'P 1'
#
loop_
_entity.id
_entity.type
_entity.pdbx_description
1 polymer ?
#
loop_
_entity_poly.entity_id
_entity_poly.type
_entity_poly.pdbx_seq_one_letter_code
_entity_poly.pdbx_strand_id
1 'polypeptide(L)'
;MFKLAKKIIDRASFLQAQVVLESNGGRGDGLAFPGAPRPFSAHLYEKLAQILQYKLIEVGLPAPIFLSGIGLNSTCPRCGASTQKNRLTREMFACIKCGYATEARFVGGYNLAKRPQQYAINRVPIYLQKNTDGSCFCFNKILEFSCVVPSDEEKSAILYQLSLMIRSQDDDWYDGKKYAMLCKLRSAENLQDAVRWVKVRKK
;
A
#
# COMPACT_ATOMS: atom_id res chain seq x y z
N MET A 1 -25.48 10.23 7.68
CA MET A 1 -24.00 10.17 7.68
C MET A 1 -23.42 10.19 9.10
N PHE A 2 -23.77 11.19 9.93
CA PHE A 2 -23.25 11.32 11.30
C PHE A 2 -23.40 10.09 12.21
N LYS A 3 -24.52 9.36 12.12
CA LYS A 3 -24.71 8.11 12.89
C LYS A 3 -23.64 7.05 12.58
N LEU A 4 -23.24 6.91 11.31
CA LEU A 4 -22.20 5.96 10.91
C LEU A 4 -20.82 6.43 11.37
N ALA A 5 -20.49 7.71 11.16
CA ALA A 5 -19.24 8.30 11.64
C ALA A 5 -19.09 8.11 13.14
N LYS A 6 -20.13 8.42 13.93
CA LYS A 6 -20.13 8.23 15.39
C LYS A 6 -19.86 6.77 15.77
N LYS A 7 -20.53 5.80 15.13
CA LYS A 7 -20.27 4.37 15.38
C LYS A 7 -18.81 3.98 15.12
N ILE A 8 -18.20 4.51 14.05
CA ILE A 8 -16.79 4.26 13.72
C ILE A 8 -15.88 4.87 14.80
N ILE A 9 -16.13 6.13 15.17
CA ILE A 9 -15.36 6.86 16.18
C ILE A 9 -15.45 6.17 17.54
N ASP A 10 -16.66 5.84 18.01
CA ASP A 10 -16.89 5.17 19.29
C ASP A 10 -16.15 3.82 19.33
N ARG A 11 -16.19 3.06 18.22
CA ARG A 11 -15.49 1.77 18.13
C ARG A 11 -13.98 1.93 18.08
N ALA A 12 -13.47 2.91 17.33
CA ALA A 12 -12.04 3.19 17.23
C ALA A 12 -11.47 3.68 18.58
N SER A 13 -12.21 4.54 19.28
CA SER A 13 -11.83 5.06 20.60
C SER A 13 -11.83 3.94 21.64
N PHE A 14 -12.87 3.10 21.67
CA PHE A 14 -12.92 1.93 22.55
C PHE A 14 -11.75 0.97 22.35
N LEU A 15 -11.32 0.78 21.10
CA LEU A 15 -10.21 -0.12 20.76
C LEU A 15 -8.83 0.56 20.76
N GLN A 16 -8.76 1.88 20.96
CA GLN A 16 -7.55 2.69 20.74
C GLN A 16 -6.89 2.37 19.38
N ALA A 17 -7.72 2.30 18.33
CA ALA A 17 -7.31 1.80 17.02
C ALA A 17 -7.24 2.91 15.96
N GLN A 18 -6.22 2.84 15.10
CA GLN A 18 -6.11 3.65 13.90
C GLN A 18 -7.24 3.33 12.92
N VAL A 19 -7.93 4.37 12.43
CA VAL A 19 -8.90 4.24 11.35
C VAL A 19 -8.17 4.30 10.00
N VAL A 20 -8.48 3.34 9.13
CA VAL A 20 -7.95 3.28 7.76
C VAL A 20 -9.10 3.35 6.75
N LEU A 21 -8.90 4.08 5.67
CA LEU A 21 -9.86 4.29 4.59
C LEU A 21 -9.23 3.94 3.25
N GLU A 22 -10.04 3.43 2.33
CA GLU A 22 -9.67 3.29 0.91
C GLU A 22 -9.53 4.68 0.25
N SER A 23 -8.46 4.87 -0.52
CA SER A 23 -8.03 6.16 -1.07
C SER A 23 -8.85 6.64 -2.29
N ASN A 24 -9.53 5.75 -3.01
CA ASN A 24 -10.30 6.07 -4.22
C ASN A 24 -11.82 6.07 -3.99
N GLY A 25 -12.28 6.25 -2.76
CA GLY A 25 -13.71 6.36 -2.44
C GLY A 25 -14.52 5.11 -2.81
N GLY A 26 -13.92 3.93 -2.72
CA GLY A 26 -14.54 2.65 -3.09
C GLY A 26 -14.66 2.42 -4.60
N ARG A 27 -13.96 3.20 -5.43
CA ARG A 27 -13.98 3.03 -6.90
C ARG A 27 -12.99 1.99 -7.39
N GLY A 28 -11.91 1.74 -6.64
CA GLY A 28 -10.80 0.87 -7.04
C GLY A 28 -10.70 -0.45 -6.28
N ASP A 29 -11.66 -0.76 -5.40
CA ASP A 29 -11.60 -1.93 -4.52
C ASP A 29 -12.08 -3.23 -5.18
N GLY A 30 -12.71 -3.11 -6.35
CA GLY A 30 -13.31 -4.21 -7.08
C GLY A 30 -14.50 -4.85 -6.35
N LEU A 31 -15.08 -4.23 -5.32
CA LEU A 31 -16.20 -4.81 -4.56
C LEU A 31 -17.46 -4.94 -5.43
N ALA A 32 -17.72 -3.93 -6.26
CA ALA A 32 -18.86 -3.96 -7.16
C ALA A 32 -18.75 -5.11 -8.17
N PHE A 33 -19.84 -5.86 -8.34
CA PHE A 33 -20.00 -6.77 -9.45
C PHE A 33 -20.51 -6.01 -10.68
N PRO A 34 -20.18 -6.44 -11.91
CA PRO A 34 -20.79 -5.88 -13.11
C PRO A 34 -22.32 -5.84 -12.97
N GLY A 35 -22.93 -4.68 -13.19
CA GLY A 35 -24.38 -4.46 -13.09
C GLY A 35 -24.96 -4.35 -11.68
N ALA A 36 -24.16 -4.45 -10.61
CA ALA A 36 -24.64 -4.24 -9.24
C ALA A 36 -24.49 -2.78 -8.80
N PRO A 37 -25.51 -2.17 -8.16
CA PRO A 37 -25.34 -0.85 -7.57
C PRO A 37 -24.32 -0.89 -6.43
N ARG A 38 -23.50 0.16 -6.32
CA ARG A 38 -22.61 0.31 -5.17
C ARG A 38 -23.45 0.56 -3.92
N PRO A 39 -23.21 -0.16 -2.80
CA PRO A 39 -23.96 0.06 -1.57
C PRO A 39 -23.68 1.43 -0.94
N PHE A 40 -22.53 2.04 -1.29
CA PHE A 40 -22.12 3.36 -0.82
C PHE A 40 -21.61 4.18 -2.00
N SER A 41 -22.19 5.37 -2.23
CA SER A 41 -21.74 6.24 -3.31
C SER A 41 -20.40 6.88 -2.95
N ALA A 42 -19.58 7.18 -3.95
CA ALA A 42 -18.29 7.82 -3.73
C ALA A 42 -18.42 9.19 -3.04
N HIS A 43 -19.51 9.92 -3.30
CA HIS A 43 -19.81 11.19 -2.63
C HIS A 43 -20.09 11.01 -1.13
N LEU A 44 -20.87 9.99 -0.78
CA LEU A 44 -21.15 9.68 0.63
C LEU A 44 -19.89 9.18 1.35
N TYR A 45 -19.04 8.45 0.64
CA TYR A 45 -17.71 8.05 1.11
C TYR A 45 -16.83 9.26 1.43
N GLU A 46 -16.74 10.20 0.50
CA GLU A 46 -15.95 11.41 0.69
C GLU A 46 -16.45 12.23 1.89
N LYS A 47 -17.78 12.42 1.99
CA LYS A 47 -18.37 13.08 3.17
C LYS A 47 -18.07 12.37 4.48
N LEU A 48 -18.10 11.04 4.50
CA LEU A 48 -17.73 10.26 5.68
C LEU A 48 -16.26 10.48 6.03
N ALA A 49 -15.37 10.43 5.04
CA ALA A 49 -13.94 10.63 5.22
C ALA A 49 -13.63 12.03 5.80
N GLN A 50 -14.26 13.08 5.26
CA GLN A 50 -14.14 14.45 5.78
C GLN A 50 -14.56 14.57 7.24
N ILE A 51 -15.68 13.95 7.63
CA ILE A 51 -16.12 13.94 9.04
C ILE A 51 -15.09 13.24 9.93
N LEU A 52 -14.58 12.09 9.49
CA LEU A 52 -13.61 11.32 10.27
C LEU A 52 -12.27 12.06 10.45
N GLN A 53 -11.84 12.86 9.47
CA GLN A 53 -10.59 13.61 9.54
C GLN A 53 -10.49 14.49 10.79
N TYR A 54 -11.53 15.26 11.10
CA TYR A 54 -11.49 16.15 12.27
C TYR A 54 -12.04 15.48 13.54
N LYS A 55 -13.09 14.64 13.43
CA LYS A 55 -13.74 14.06 14.62
C LYS A 55 -12.91 13.01 15.34
N LEU A 56 -12.01 12.31 14.64
CA LEU A 56 -11.07 11.41 15.30
C LEU A 56 -10.10 12.19 16.18
N ILE A 57 -9.61 13.33 15.69
CA ILE A 57 -8.72 14.22 16.44
C ILE A 57 -9.42 14.80 17.67
N GLU A 58 -10.69 15.21 17.54
CA GLU A 58 -11.51 15.71 18.66
C GLU A 58 -11.59 14.72 19.84
N VAL A 59 -11.51 13.41 19.58
CA VAL A 59 -11.56 12.36 20.62
C VAL A 59 -10.17 11.82 20.99
N GLY A 60 -9.09 12.48 20.58
CA GLY A 60 -7.71 12.11 20.89
C GLY A 60 -7.12 11.00 20.03
N LEU A 61 -7.75 10.65 18.89
CA LEU A 61 -7.23 9.68 17.93
C LEU A 61 -6.55 10.39 16.74
N PRO A 62 -5.59 9.73 16.06
CA PRO A 62 -5.01 10.27 14.83
C PRO A 62 -6.03 10.37 13.70
N ALA A 63 -5.76 11.27 12.75
CA ALA A 63 -6.49 11.36 11.49
C ALA A 63 -6.52 10.01 10.73
N PRO A 64 -7.55 9.74 9.91
CA PRO A 64 -7.63 8.47 9.18
C PRO A 64 -6.53 8.39 8.12
N ILE A 65 -5.96 7.19 7.95
CA ILE A 65 -4.95 6.93 6.91
C ILE A 65 -5.64 6.41 5.65
N PHE A 66 -5.30 7.01 4.50
CA PHE A 66 -5.83 6.60 3.19
C PHE A 66 -4.89 5.61 2.50
N LEU A 67 -5.43 4.47 2.05
CA LEU A 67 -4.66 3.36 1.48
C LEU A 67 -5.30 2.86 0.18
N SER A 68 -4.48 2.36 -0.73
CA SER A 68 -4.94 1.82 -2.01
C SER A 68 -5.91 0.65 -1.83
N GLY A 69 -7.08 0.72 -2.49
CA GLY A 69 -8.06 -0.35 -2.56
C GLY A 69 -7.74 -1.50 -3.50
N ILE A 70 -6.64 -1.42 -4.26
CA ILE A 70 -6.37 -2.38 -5.33
C ILE A 70 -6.22 -3.79 -4.78
N GLY A 71 -7.08 -4.68 -5.27
CA GLY A 71 -7.07 -6.11 -4.94
C GLY A 71 -7.62 -6.44 -3.55
N LEU A 72 -8.23 -5.49 -2.83
CA LEU A 72 -8.76 -5.72 -1.48
C LEU A 72 -9.76 -6.87 -1.42
N ASN A 73 -10.64 -7.00 -2.42
CA ASN A 73 -11.69 -8.03 -2.39
C ASN A 73 -11.32 -9.34 -3.11
N SER A 74 -10.15 -9.41 -3.76
CA SER A 74 -9.67 -10.60 -4.48
C SER A 74 -8.43 -11.23 -3.84
N THR A 75 -7.84 -10.59 -2.83
CA THR A 75 -6.65 -11.08 -2.13
C THR A 75 -7.04 -11.89 -0.90
N CYS A 76 -6.47 -13.08 -0.75
CA CYS A 76 -6.69 -13.90 0.44
C CYS A 76 -6.05 -13.25 1.68
N PRO A 77 -6.81 -12.94 2.74
CA PRO A 77 -6.27 -12.32 3.96
C PRO A 77 -5.39 -13.28 4.78
N ARG A 78 -5.41 -14.58 4.48
CA ARG A 78 -4.61 -15.63 5.13
C ARG A 78 -3.28 -15.88 4.42
N CYS A 79 -3.29 -16.12 3.12
CA CYS A 79 -2.08 -16.53 2.37
C CYS A 79 -1.58 -15.51 1.33
N GLY A 80 -2.27 -14.38 1.14
CA GLY A 80 -1.88 -13.33 0.19
C GLY A 80 -2.09 -13.66 -1.29
N ALA A 81 -2.60 -14.84 -1.65
CA ALA A 81 -2.93 -15.16 -3.04
C ALA A 81 -3.99 -14.18 -3.59
N SER A 82 -3.65 -13.45 -4.65
CA SER A 82 -4.52 -12.46 -5.27
C SER A 82 -5.02 -12.94 -6.62
N THR A 83 -6.33 -13.19 -6.72
CA THR A 83 -6.98 -13.62 -7.97
C THR A 83 -8.48 -13.40 -7.89
N GLN A 84 -9.11 -13.02 -9.00
CA GLN A 84 -10.57 -12.87 -9.07
C GLN A 84 -11.30 -14.19 -8.80
N LYS A 85 -10.66 -15.33 -9.08
CA LYS A 85 -11.21 -16.66 -8.79
C LYS A 85 -11.46 -16.91 -7.30
N ASN A 86 -10.88 -16.10 -6.40
CA ASN A 86 -11.16 -16.21 -4.98
C ASN A 86 -12.56 -15.68 -4.60
N ARG A 87 -13.18 -14.87 -5.47
CA ARG A 87 -14.53 -14.34 -5.27
C ARG A 87 -15.52 -15.29 -5.91
N LEU A 88 -15.98 -16.26 -5.12
CA LEU A 88 -16.86 -17.31 -5.61
C LEU A 88 -18.25 -16.75 -5.94
N THR A 89 -18.82 -15.92 -5.07
CA THR A 89 -20.10 -15.24 -5.28
C THR A 89 -20.05 -13.81 -4.72
N ARG A 90 -21.17 -13.08 -4.78
CA ARG A 90 -21.29 -11.76 -4.13
C ARG A 90 -21.14 -11.81 -2.61
N GLU A 91 -21.51 -12.93 -2.02
CA GLU A 91 -21.59 -13.12 -0.58
C GLU A 91 -20.45 -13.97 -0.05
N MET A 92 -19.81 -14.78 -0.91
CA MET A 92 -18.82 -15.77 -0.50
C MET A 92 -17.46 -15.54 -1.13
N PHE A 93 -16.42 -15.58 -0.29
CA PHE A 93 -15.02 -15.61 -0.68
C PHE A 93 -14.44 -16.96 -0.30
N ALA A 94 -13.71 -17.60 -1.22
CA ALA A 94 -13.01 -18.86 -0.99
C ALA A 94 -11.68 -18.84 -1.74
N CYS A 95 -10.57 -18.95 -1.01
CA CYS A 95 -9.25 -18.91 -1.61
C CYS A 95 -8.93 -20.22 -2.34
N ILE A 96 -8.69 -20.13 -3.65
CA ILE A 96 -8.35 -21.30 -4.47
C ILE A 96 -6.98 -21.90 -4.16
N LYS A 97 -6.13 -21.18 -3.41
CA LYS A 97 -4.77 -21.63 -3.06
C LYS A 97 -4.71 -22.34 -1.71
N CYS A 98 -5.39 -21.82 -0.69
CA CYS A 98 -5.26 -22.33 0.69
C CYS A 98 -6.58 -22.73 1.36
N GLY A 99 -7.71 -22.67 0.64
CA GLY A 99 -9.02 -23.09 1.15
C GLY A 99 -9.67 -22.14 2.17
N TYR A 100 -9.04 -21.01 2.51
CA TYR A 100 -9.65 -20.02 3.41
C TYR A 100 -10.98 -19.51 2.85
N ALA A 101 -12.05 -19.58 3.64
CA ALA A 101 -13.38 -19.13 3.25
C ALA A 101 -14.01 -18.20 4.28
N THR A 102 -14.76 -17.19 3.83
CA THR A 102 -15.46 -16.20 4.67
C THR A 102 -16.52 -15.45 3.86
N GLU A 103 -17.36 -14.66 4.52
CA GLU A 103 -18.26 -13.75 3.82
C GLU A 103 -17.46 -12.66 3.09
N ALA A 104 -17.77 -12.45 1.80
CA ALA A 104 -17.06 -11.53 0.92
C ALA A 104 -17.02 -10.09 1.47
N ARG A 105 -18.07 -9.66 2.20
CA ARG A 105 -18.16 -8.31 2.78
C ARG A 105 -17.05 -7.99 3.80
N PHE A 106 -16.45 -8.98 4.44
CA PHE A 106 -15.39 -8.76 5.45
C PHE A 106 -13.99 -8.68 4.83
N VAL A 107 -13.80 -9.26 3.65
CA VAL A 107 -12.47 -9.44 3.02
C VAL A 107 -11.78 -8.10 2.78
N GLY A 108 -12.51 -7.14 2.19
CA GLY A 108 -11.95 -5.81 1.89
C GLY A 108 -11.47 -5.09 3.15
N GLY A 109 -12.27 -5.10 4.22
CA GLY A 109 -11.92 -4.50 5.51
C GLY A 109 -10.69 -5.15 6.14
N TYR A 110 -10.62 -6.49 6.16
CA TYR A 110 -9.45 -7.21 6.69
C TYR A 110 -8.17 -6.89 5.93
N ASN A 111 -8.23 -6.89 4.59
CA ASN A 111 -7.06 -6.59 3.78
C ASN A 111 -6.63 -5.13 3.91
N LEU A 112 -7.58 -4.21 4.06
CA LEU A 112 -7.28 -2.79 4.27
C LEU A 112 -6.61 -2.56 5.63
N ALA A 113 -7.11 -3.19 6.70
CA ALA A 113 -6.52 -3.11 8.03
C ALA A 113 -5.09 -3.71 8.11
N LYS A 114 -4.80 -4.75 7.33
CA LYS A 114 -3.46 -5.35 7.24
C LYS A 114 -2.49 -4.57 6.35
N ARG A 115 -2.98 -3.64 5.53
CA ARG A 115 -2.18 -2.99 4.50
C ARG A 115 -1.05 -2.09 5.06
N PRO A 116 -1.21 -1.37 6.18
CA PRO A 116 -0.09 -0.67 6.81
C PRO A 116 1.06 -1.61 7.19
N GLN A 117 0.74 -2.79 7.75
CA GLN A 117 1.74 -3.79 8.11
C GLN A 117 2.46 -4.33 6.86
N GLN A 118 1.71 -4.61 5.79
CA GLN A 118 2.31 -5.01 4.51
C GLN A 118 3.21 -3.92 3.94
N TYR A 119 2.80 -2.66 4.03
CA TYR A 119 3.62 -1.53 3.57
C TYR A 119 4.88 -1.37 4.40
N ALA A 120 4.83 -1.61 5.71
CA ALA A 120 6.02 -1.61 6.56
C ALA A 120 7.01 -2.71 6.14
N ILE A 121 6.53 -3.93 5.88
CA ILE A 121 7.35 -5.09 5.49
C ILE A 121 7.91 -4.95 4.05
N ASN A 122 7.14 -4.34 3.14
CA ASN A 122 7.52 -4.25 1.74
C ASN A 122 8.74 -3.34 1.53
N ARG A 123 9.84 -3.95 1.10
CA ARG A 123 11.09 -3.26 0.76
C ARG A 123 10.96 -2.43 -0.51
N VAL A 124 11.71 -1.33 -0.57
CA VAL A 124 11.78 -0.44 -1.73
C VAL A 124 12.44 -1.18 -2.90
N PRO A 125 11.77 -1.31 -4.06
CA PRO A 125 12.38 -1.98 -5.21
C PRO A 125 13.46 -1.11 -5.83
N ILE A 126 14.64 -1.69 -6.05
CA ILE A 126 15.67 -1.15 -6.93
C ILE A 126 15.79 -2.09 -8.13
N TYR A 127 15.49 -1.56 -9.31
CA TYR A 127 15.50 -2.30 -10.55
C TYR A 127 16.92 -2.36 -11.10
N LEU A 128 17.34 -3.55 -11.54
CA LEU A 128 18.66 -3.84 -12.07
C LEU A 128 18.52 -4.29 -13.53
N GLN A 129 19.18 -3.59 -14.43
CA GLN A 129 19.16 -3.85 -15.86
C GLN A 129 20.59 -4.01 -16.37
N LYS A 130 20.95 -5.21 -16.82
CA LYS A 130 22.26 -5.46 -17.42
C LYS A 130 22.36 -4.80 -18.80
N ASN A 131 23.48 -4.13 -19.01
CA ASN A 131 23.89 -3.59 -20.30
C ASN A 131 24.70 -4.65 -21.07
N THR A 132 24.93 -4.37 -22.35
CA THR A 132 25.67 -5.25 -23.26
C THR A 132 27.16 -5.33 -22.94
N ASP A 133 27.70 -4.29 -22.32
CA ASP A 133 29.09 -4.15 -21.88
C ASP A 133 29.38 -4.84 -20.54
N GLY A 134 28.38 -5.50 -19.94
CA GLY A 134 28.48 -6.14 -18.62
C GLY A 134 28.10 -5.22 -17.45
N SER A 135 28.02 -3.91 -17.66
CA SER A 135 27.59 -2.95 -16.63
C SER A 135 26.12 -3.13 -16.25
N CYS A 136 25.73 -2.64 -15.08
CA CYS A 136 24.36 -2.70 -14.59
C CYS A 136 23.80 -1.29 -14.35
N PHE A 137 22.75 -0.95 -15.09
CA PHE A 137 21.93 0.22 -14.83
C PHE A 137 20.93 -0.08 -13.71
N CYS A 138 20.97 0.72 -12.66
CA CYS A 138 20.18 0.55 -11.46
C CYS A 138 19.25 1.74 -11.31
N PHE A 139 17.95 1.53 -11.05
CA PHE A 139 17.01 2.65 -10.98
C PHE A 139 15.78 2.39 -10.10
N ASN A 140 15.15 3.47 -9.67
CA ASN A 140 13.78 3.50 -9.19
C ASN A 140 13.12 4.80 -9.67
N LYS A 141 12.10 4.66 -10.53
CA LYS A 141 11.44 5.81 -11.16
C LYS A 141 10.70 6.71 -10.17
N ILE A 142 10.13 6.16 -9.11
CA ILE A 142 9.37 6.92 -8.10
C ILE A 142 10.33 7.75 -7.24
N LEU A 143 11.51 7.20 -6.95
CA LEU A 143 12.56 7.93 -6.23
C LEU A 143 13.36 8.86 -7.14
N GLU A 144 13.12 8.83 -8.46
CA GLU A 144 13.96 9.50 -9.45
C GLU A 144 15.46 9.13 -9.29
N PHE A 145 15.71 7.93 -8.77
CA PHE A 145 17.03 7.41 -8.49
C PHE A 145 17.53 6.63 -9.70
N SER A 146 18.78 6.87 -10.08
CA SER A 146 19.49 6.03 -11.03
C SER A 146 21.00 6.08 -10.83
N CYS A 147 21.69 4.97 -11.09
CA CYS A 147 23.14 4.91 -11.16
C CYS A 147 23.58 3.77 -12.09
N VAL A 148 24.82 3.83 -12.55
CA VAL A 148 25.45 2.74 -13.31
C VAL A 148 26.59 2.19 -12.45
N VAL A 149 26.65 0.86 -12.35
CA VAL A 149 27.75 0.15 -11.68
C VAL A 149 28.36 -0.86 -12.64
N PRO A 150 29.65 -1.21 -12.50
CA PRO A 150 30.31 -2.18 -13.38
C PRO A 150 29.69 -3.58 -13.37
N SER A 151 29.06 -4.00 -12.26
CA SER A 151 28.40 -5.30 -12.12
C SER A 151 27.20 -5.26 -11.17
N ASP A 152 26.20 -6.14 -11.37
CA ASP A 152 25.05 -6.28 -10.45
C ASP A 152 25.42 -6.92 -9.09
N GLU A 153 26.66 -7.35 -8.94
CA GLU A 153 27.25 -7.82 -7.68
C GLU A 153 27.68 -6.67 -6.77
N GLU A 154 27.92 -5.47 -7.31
CA GLU A 154 28.37 -4.28 -6.56
C GLU A 154 27.22 -3.55 -5.83
N LYS A 155 26.42 -4.30 -5.08
CA LYS A 155 25.28 -3.76 -4.32
C LYS A 155 25.70 -2.66 -3.34
N SER A 156 26.89 -2.76 -2.74
CA SER A 156 27.41 -1.75 -1.83
C SER A 156 27.61 -0.40 -2.52
N ALA A 157 28.07 -0.38 -3.78
CA ALA A 157 28.20 0.85 -4.55
C ALA A 157 26.82 1.48 -4.84
N ILE A 158 25.82 0.65 -5.18
CA ILE A 158 24.44 1.12 -5.38
C ILE A 158 23.87 1.70 -4.08
N LEU A 159 24.04 1.00 -2.95
CA LEU A 159 23.57 1.46 -1.64
C LEU A 159 24.25 2.76 -1.22
N TYR A 160 25.54 2.92 -1.52
CA TYR A 160 26.27 4.16 -1.29
C TYR A 160 25.68 5.32 -2.09
N GLN A 161 25.48 5.14 -3.40
CA GLN A 161 24.84 6.17 -4.25
C GLN A 161 23.42 6.50 -3.78
N LEU A 162 22.65 5.48 -3.39
CA LEU A 162 21.32 5.67 -2.82
C LEU A 162 21.37 6.48 -1.51
N SER A 163 22.36 6.23 -0.65
CA SER A 163 22.53 6.98 0.61
C SER A 163 22.85 8.47 0.37
N LEU A 164 23.64 8.78 -0.66
CA LEU A 164 23.93 10.16 -1.05
C LEU A 164 22.66 10.88 -1.54
N MET A 165 21.88 10.21 -2.38
CA MET A 165 20.60 10.74 -2.86
C MET A 165 19.63 10.99 -1.69
N ILE A 166 19.47 10.05 -0.76
CA ILE A 166 18.55 10.21 0.37
C ILE A 166 18.90 11.44 1.22
N ARG A 167 20.20 11.73 1.37
CA ARG A 167 20.72 12.89 2.12
C ARG A 167 20.56 14.22 1.37
N SER A 168 20.56 14.20 0.05
CA SER A 168 20.46 15.40 -0.78
C SER A 168 19.02 15.80 -1.13
N GLN A 169 18.03 14.97 -0.82
CA GLN A 169 16.62 15.28 -1.08
C GLN A 169 16.03 16.10 0.07
N ASP A 170 15.46 17.25 -0.25
CA ASP A 170 14.58 17.99 0.65
C ASP A 170 13.27 17.22 0.88
N ASP A 171 12.53 17.57 1.94
CA ASP A 171 11.21 17.01 2.25
C ASP A 171 10.15 17.54 1.27
N ASP A 172 10.25 17.14 0.00
CA ASP A 172 9.27 17.47 -1.00
C ASP A 172 8.04 16.55 -0.85
N TRP A 173 7.01 17.07 -0.16
CA TRP A 173 5.81 16.33 0.22
C TRP A 173 4.81 16.15 -0.93
N TYR A 174 5.06 16.72 -2.11
CA TYR A 174 4.10 16.76 -3.21
C TYR A 174 3.84 15.38 -3.84
N ASP A 175 4.84 14.49 -3.87
CA ASP A 175 4.65 13.08 -4.25
C ASP A 175 4.64 12.17 -3.02
N GLY A 176 3.44 11.87 -2.51
CA GLY A 176 3.24 11.02 -1.34
C GLY A 176 3.83 9.60 -1.46
N LYS A 177 4.03 9.06 -2.68
CA LYS A 177 4.69 7.75 -2.85
C LYS A 177 6.20 7.89 -2.74
N LYS A 178 6.79 8.90 -3.38
CA LYS A 178 8.22 9.22 -3.26
C LYS A 178 8.57 9.51 -1.79
N TYR A 179 7.79 10.36 -1.15
CA TYR A 179 7.94 10.69 0.28
C TYR A 179 7.87 9.44 1.17
N ALA A 180 6.87 8.58 0.99
CA ALA A 180 6.76 7.35 1.79
C ALA A 180 7.94 6.38 1.57
N MET A 181 8.49 6.30 0.36
CA MET A 181 9.71 5.51 0.10
C MET A 181 10.93 6.14 0.78
N LEU A 182 11.09 7.47 0.73
CA LEU A 182 12.17 8.19 1.40
C LEU A 182 12.11 8.00 2.91
N CYS A 183 10.94 8.18 3.55
CA CYS A 183 10.76 7.93 4.98
C CYS A 183 11.18 6.51 5.38
N LYS A 184 10.83 5.50 4.56
CA LYS A 184 11.23 4.12 4.80
C LYS A 184 12.74 3.92 4.72
N LEU A 185 13.38 4.50 3.72
CA LEU A 185 14.83 4.38 3.56
C LEU A 185 15.58 5.11 4.68
N ARG A 186 15.08 6.27 5.13
CA ARG A 186 15.67 7.07 6.22
C ARG A 186 15.49 6.42 7.60
N SER A 187 14.39 5.73 7.82
CA SER A 187 14.10 5.04 9.09
C SER A 187 14.81 3.69 9.23
N ALA A 188 15.45 3.20 8.17
CA ALA A 188 16.17 1.94 8.20
C ALA A 188 17.56 2.10 8.84
N GLU A 189 17.85 1.30 9.87
CA GLU A 189 19.20 1.22 10.44
C GLU A 189 20.23 0.76 9.40
N ASN A 190 19.81 -0.15 8.50
CA ASN A 190 20.60 -0.62 7.38
C ASN A 190 19.78 -0.56 6.08
N LEU A 191 20.27 0.20 5.09
CA LEU A 191 19.62 0.36 3.78
C LEU A 191 19.45 -0.97 3.03
N GLN A 192 20.34 -1.95 3.25
CA GLN A 192 20.23 -3.26 2.62
C GLN A 192 18.94 -3.99 3.01
N ASP A 193 18.46 -3.80 4.25
CA ASP A 193 17.24 -4.44 4.75
C ASP A 193 15.98 -3.73 4.28
N ALA A 194 16.09 -2.45 3.91
CA ALA A 194 14.98 -1.65 3.38
C ALA A 194 14.78 -1.82 1.86
N VAL A 195 15.74 -2.42 1.16
CA VAL A 195 15.76 -2.54 -0.31
C VAL A 195 15.51 -3.98 -0.76
N ARG A 196 14.76 -4.13 -1.86
CA ARG A 196 14.68 -5.39 -2.63
C ARG A 196 15.20 -5.19 -4.05
N TRP A 197 15.97 -6.15 -4.52
CA TRP A 197 16.59 -6.12 -5.85
C TRP A 197 15.67 -6.78 -6.88
N VAL A 198 15.40 -6.09 -7.99
CA VAL A 198 14.51 -6.58 -9.05
C VAL A 198 15.27 -6.65 -10.37
N LYS A 199 15.59 -7.86 -10.83
CA LYS A 199 16.25 -8.04 -12.13
C LYS A 199 15.26 -7.86 -13.27
N VAL A 200 15.59 -6.98 -14.23
CA VAL A 200 14.80 -6.69 -15.42
C VAL A 200 15.51 -7.28 -16.63
N ARG A 201 14.80 -8.07 -17.44
CA ARG A 201 15.28 -8.52 -18.75
C ARG A 201 14.92 -7.46 -19.79
N LYS A 202 15.88 -7.04 -20.63
CA LYS A 202 15.54 -6.30 -21.86
C LYS A 202 14.65 -7.24 -22.70
N LYS A 203 13.46 -6.77 -23.06
CA LYS A 203 12.63 -7.41 -24.09
C LYS A 203 13.19 -7.05 -25.45
#